data_AF-A0A1S1P3C1-F1
#
_entry.id   AF-A0A1S1P3C1-F1
#
_cell.length_a   1.000
_cell.length_b   1.000
_cell.length_c   1.000
_cell.angle_alpha   90.00
_cell.angle_beta   90.00
_cell.angle_gamma   90.00
#
_symmetry.space_group_name_H-M   'P 1'
#
loop_
_entity.id
_entity.type
_entity.pdbx_description
1 polymer ?
#
loop_
_entity_poly.entity_id
_entity_poly.type
_entity_poly.pdbx_seq_one_letter_code
_entity_poly.pdbx_strand_id
1 'polypeptide(L)'
;MALRWPTSLTESFRNREPGVWISAAVHAVVLGAALFVVAAPVLPEGEEGVPVEVLTEQQFSELTRGELNAEKPENKPNRADRVSEKQEQREPENAKTDAPAAPTRTADTRLAAVDAMPLRADTADPVKEEAEAAAAKAEAAKAEAEKAAAAKAAEAKAKAEVKAKADAAAKAEAAKA
;
A
#
# COMPACT_ATOMS: atom_id res chain seq x y z
N MET A 1 -28.65 16.53 -40.52
CA MET A 1 -28.95 15.10 -40.31
C MET A 1 -28.46 14.74 -38.91
N ALA A 2 -29.35 14.70 -37.91
CA ALA A 2 -28.94 14.42 -36.53
C ALA A 2 -28.85 12.90 -36.32
N LEU A 3 -27.67 12.41 -35.92
CA LEU A 3 -27.46 11.01 -35.56
C LEU A 3 -28.25 10.70 -34.27
N ARG A 4 -29.30 9.90 -34.40
CA ARG A 4 -30.05 9.36 -33.27
C ARG A 4 -29.30 8.13 -32.77
N TRP A 5 -28.59 8.28 -31.65
CA TRP A 5 -27.94 7.18 -30.95
C TRP A 5 -28.98 6.13 -30.51
N PRO A 6 -28.69 4.82 -30.63
CA PRO A 6 -29.58 3.79 -30.10
C PRO A 6 -29.64 3.89 -28.57
N THR A 7 -30.85 4.02 -28.02
CA THR A 7 -31.17 4.13 -26.59
C THR A 7 -31.04 2.78 -25.85
N SER A 8 -30.20 1.87 -26.33
CA SER A 8 -30.01 0.53 -25.73
C SER A 8 -29.09 0.55 -24.50
N LEU A 9 -28.47 1.68 -24.18
CA LEU A 9 -27.62 1.86 -22.99
C LEU A 9 -28.40 2.28 -21.73
N THR A 10 -29.72 2.46 -21.84
CA THR A 10 -30.61 2.87 -20.72
C THR A 10 -31.57 1.78 -20.26
N GLU A 11 -31.45 0.56 -20.77
CA GLU A 11 -32.26 -0.57 -20.32
C GLU A 11 -31.70 -1.09 -18.98
N SER A 12 -32.52 -1.06 -17.93
CA SER A 12 -32.14 -1.60 -16.63
C SER A 12 -31.91 -3.12 -16.71
N PHE A 13 -30.86 -3.61 -16.05
CA PHE A 13 -30.50 -5.03 -16.04
C PHE A 13 -31.67 -5.89 -15.51
N ARG A 14 -32.25 -6.71 -16.39
CA ARG A 14 -33.45 -7.52 -16.09
C ARG A 14 -33.08 -8.81 -15.35
N ASN A 15 -32.79 -8.69 -14.07
CA ASN A 15 -32.42 -9.78 -13.16
C ASN A 15 -33.50 -10.85 -12.88
N ARG A 16 -34.72 -10.69 -13.41
CA ARG A 16 -35.83 -11.65 -13.26
C ARG A 16 -36.03 -12.57 -14.46
N GLU A 17 -35.25 -12.40 -15.52
CA GLU A 17 -35.33 -13.30 -16.66
C GLU A 17 -34.72 -14.66 -16.30
N PRO A 18 -35.39 -15.78 -16.64
CA PRO A 18 -34.92 -17.12 -16.26
C PRO A 18 -33.54 -17.43 -16.85
N GLY A 19 -33.20 -16.84 -18.01
CA GLY A 19 -31.90 -16.98 -18.64
C GLY A 19 -30.74 -16.41 -17.82
N VAL A 20 -30.97 -15.31 -17.07
CA VAL A 20 -29.94 -14.71 -16.20
C VAL A 20 -29.61 -15.65 -15.04
N TRP A 21 -30.63 -16.30 -14.46
CA TRP A 21 -30.46 -17.26 -13.36
C TRP A 21 -29.76 -18.54 -13.81
N ILE A 22 -30.13 -19.08 -14.98
CA ILE A 22 -29.47 -20.26 -15.55
C ILE A 22 -28.00 -19.95 -15.86
N SER A 23 -27.73 -18.81 -16.49
CA SER A 23 -26.36 -18.39 -16.80
C SER A 23 -25.54 -18.18 -15.52
N ALA A 24 -26.09 -17.49 -14.52
CA ALA A 24 -25.44 -17.28 -13.23
C ALA A 24 -25.15 -18.59 -12.51
N ALA A 25 -26.09 -19.54 -12.53
CA ALA A 25 -25.91 -20.86 -11.92
C ALA A 25 -24.80 -21.66 -12.62
N VAL A 26 -24.76 -21.65 -13.96
CA VAL A 26 -23.69 -22.30 -14.72
C VAL A 26 -22.33 -21.69 -14.38
N HIS A 27 -22.21 -20.36 -14.34
CA HIS A 27 -20.96 -19.70 -13.98
C HIS A 27 -20.55 -19.99 -12.53
N ALA A 28 -21.50 -20.02 -11.59
CA ALA A 28 -21.23 -20.35 -10.20
C ALA A 28 -20.70 -21.79 -10.05
N VAL A 29 -21.25 -22.75 -10.81
CA VAL A 29 -20.76 -24.14 -10.82
C VAL A 29 -19.37 -24.23 -11.43
N VAL A 30 -19.12 -23.58 -12.57
CA VAL A 30 -17.81 -23.59 -13.23
C VAL A 30 -16.74 -22.95 -12.34
N LEU A 31 -17.04 -21.79 -11.75
CA LEU A 31 -16.13 -21.10 -10.82
C LEU A 31 -15.92 -21.92 -9.54
N GLY A 32 -16.98 -22.50 -8.99
CA GLY A 32 -16.89 -23.36 -7.81
C GLY A 32 -16.03 -24.60 -8.07
N ALA A 33 -16.18 -25.24 -9.23
CA ALA A 33 -15.34 -26.37 -9.63
C ALA A 33 -13.88 -25.96 -9.82
N ALA A 34 -13.62 -24.83 -10.49
CA ALA A 34 -12.26 -24.32 -10.67
C ALA A 34 -11.59 -24.00 -9.32
N LEU A 35 -12.32 -23.33 -8.42
CA LEU A 35 -11.84 -23.06 -7.07
C LEU A 35 -11.62 -24.35 -6.28
N PHE A 36 -12.50 -25.35 -6.39
CA PHE A 36 -12.34 -26.63 -5.72
C PHE A 36 -11.10 -27.40 -6.21
N VAL A 37 -10.82 -27.36 -7.52
CA VAL A 37 -9.60 -27.95 -8.10
C VAL A 37 -8.34 -27.23 -7.59
N VAL A 38 -8.39 -25.91 -7.44
CA VAL A 38 -7.25 -25.11 -6.95
C VAL A 38 -7.13 -25.14 -5.41
N ALA A 39 -8.20 -25.44 -4.69
CA ALA A 39 -8.28 -25.34 -3.23
C ALA A 39 -7.63 -26.52 -2.47
N ALA A 40 -7.11 -27.54 -3.14
CA ALA A 40 -6.35 -28.59 -2.45
C ALA A 40 -4.92 -28.11 -2.08
N PRO A 41 -4.49 -28.31 -0.82
CA PRO A 41 -3.28 -27.72 -0.24
C PRO A 41 -2.02 -28.61 -0.44
N VAL A 42 -0.87 -28.06 -0.04
CA VAL A 42 0.51 -28.58 -0.14
C VAL A 42 1.25 -28.02 -1.36
N LEU A 43 1.54 -26.71 -1.33
CA LEU A 43 2.94 -26.37 -1.63
C LEU A 43 3.77 -27.11 -0.57
N PRO A 44 4.81 -27.86 -0.95
CA PRO A 44 5.72 -28.42 0.04
C PRO A 44 6.16 -27.27 0.95
N GLU A 45 5.93 -27.39 2.26
CA GLU A 45 6.52 -26.47 3.22
C GLU A 45 8.04 -26.64 3.12
N GLY A 46 8.70 -25.86 2.28
CA GLY A 46 10.17 -25.91 2.18
C GLY A 46 10.83 -25.76 0.80
N GLU A 47 10.19 -25.17 -0.21
CA GLU A 47 10.90 -24.83 -1.47
C GLU A 47 10.81 -23.34 -1.87
N GLU A 48 10.56 -22.44 -0.93
CA GLU A 48 11.00 -21.03 -1.09
C GLU A 48 12.50 -20.85 -0.74
N GLY A 49 13.23 -21.95 -0.59
CA GLY A 49 14.69 -21.91 -0.64
C GLY A 49 15.13 -21.58 -2.05
N VAL A 50 15.45 -20.31 -2.32
CA VAL A 50 16.31 -19.97 -3.47
C VAL A 50 17.47 -20.95 -3.42
N PRO A 51 17.77 -21.72 -4.48
CA PRO A 51 18.90 -22.63 -4.48
C PRO A 51 20.18 -21.79 -4.37
N VAL A 52 20.65 -21.58 -3.14
CA VAL A 52 21.95 -20.97 -2.88
C VAL A 52 22.96 -22.09 -3.05
N GLU A 53 23.37 -22.29 -4.29
CA GLU A 53 24.54 -23.11 -4.58
C GLU A 53 25.75 -22.43 -3.93
N VAL A 54 26.33 -23.06 -2.90
CA VAL A 54 27.56 -22.58 -2.29
C VAL A 54 28.70 -23.00 -3.22
N LEU A 55 29.04 -22.11 -4.16
CA LEU A 55 30.22 -22.30 -4.98
C LEU A 55 31.46 -22.18 -4.11
N THR A 56 32.30 -23.22 -4.14
CA THR A 56 33.65 -23.13 -3.58
C THR A 56 34.47 -22.08 -4.35
N GLU A 57 35.43 -21.45 -3.69
CA GLU A 57 36.31 -20.46 -4.33
C GLU A 57 37.04 -21.03 -5.56
N GLN A 58 37.28 -22.34 -5.56
CA GLN A 58 37.87 -23.06 -6.68
C GLN A 58 36.91 -23.17 -7.87
N GLN A 59 35.64 -23.50 -7.65
CA GLN A 59 34.60 -23.53 -8.70
C GLN A 59 34.33 -22.13 -9.28
N PHE A 60 34.33 -21.10 -8.44
CA PHE A 60 34.23 -19.71 -8.89
C PHE A 60 35.45 -19.29 -9.73
N SER A 61 36.65 -19.73 -9.34
CA SER A 61 37.88 -19.48 -10.09
C SER A 61 37.88 -20.18 -11.46
N GLU A 62 37.27 -21.35 -11.57
CA GLU A 62 37.13 -22.07 -12.84
C GLU A 62 36.10 -21.40 -13.77
N LEU A 63 34.99 -20.92 -13.22
CA LEU A 63 33.99 -20.16 -13.98
C LEU A 63 34.53 -18.83 -14.52
N THR A 64 35.40 -18.16 -13.77
CA THR A 64 35.92 -16.82 -14.11
C THR A 64 37.20 -16.83 -14.94
N ARG A 65 38.02 -17.88 -14.86
CA ARG A 65 39.28 -17.98 -15.64
C ARG A 65 39.07 -18.32 -17.11
N GLY A 66 37.87 -18.74 -17.49
CA GLY A 66 37.58 -19.19 -18.84
C GLY A 66 38.31 -20.49 -19.20
N GLU A 67 38.07 -21.01 -20.40
CA GLU A 67 38.67 -22.24 -20.85
C GLU A 67 40.17 -22.04 -21.17
N LEU A 68 41.05 -22.72 -20.42
CA LEU A 68 42.51 -22.60 -20.59
C LEU A 68 43.02 -23.10 -21.95
N ASN A 69 42.22 -23.91 -22.65
CA ASN A 69 42.51 -24.46 -23.98
C ASN A 69 41.66 -23.83 -25.09
N ALA A 70 41.02 -22.68 -24.84
CA ALA A 70 40.26 -21.99 -25.87
C ALA A 70 41.15 -21.65 -27.08
N GLU A 71 40.62 -21.83 -28.29
CA GLU A 71 41.22 -21.30 -29.50
C GLU A 71 41.44 -19.79 -29.31
N LYS A 72 42.65 -19.31 -29.63
CA LYS A 72 43.13 -17.96 -29.26
C LYS A 72 42.02 -16.92 -29.48
N PRO A 73 41.75 -16.04 -28.50
CA PRO A 73 40.74 -15.01 -28.66
C PRO A 73 41.06 -14.20 -29.92
N GLU A 74 40.07 -14.00 -30.78
CA GLU A 74 40.24 -13.20 -31.99
C GLU A 74 40.83 -11.85 -31.61
N ASN A 75 41.93 -11.48 -32.27
CA ASN A 75 42.70 -10.27 -31.98
C ASN A 75 41.88 -8.98 -32.24
N LYS A 76 40.73 -9.11 -32.91
CA LYS A 76 39.77 -8.04 -33.10
C LYS A 76 38.55 -8.28 -32.20
N PRO A 77 38.29 -7.42 -31.20
CA PRO A 77 36.99 -7.45 -30.53
C PRO A 77 35.91 -7.19 -31.58
N ASN A 78 35.02 -8.15 -31.77
CA ASN A 78 33.88 -8.07 -32.70
C ASN A 78 32.76 -7.17 -32.13
N ARG A 79 33.14 -6.03 -31.54
CA ARG A 79 32.22 -5.01 -31.04
C ARG A 79 32.13 -3.91 -32.09
N ALA A 80 31.43 -4.23 -33.19
CA ALA A 80 31.19 -3.30 -34.29
C ALA A 80 30.54 -1.98 -33.82
N ASP A 81 29.76 -2.05 -32.73
CA ASP A 81 28.99 -0.90 -32.21
C ASP A 81 29.84 0.24 -31.63
N ARG A 82 31.11 -0.02 -31.28
CA ARG A 82 31.99 1.01 -30.67
C ARG A 82 32.94 1.70 -31.63
N VAL A 83 32.97 1.30 -32.90
CA VAL A 83 33.90 1.89 -33.89
C VAL A 83 33.51 3.33 -34.24
N SER A 84 32.24 3.70 -34.06
CA SER A 84 31.72 5.05 -34.35
C SER A 84 31.64 5.99 -33.14
N GLU A 85 31.81 5.49 -31.92
CA GLU A 85 31.75 6.31 -30.71
C GLU A 85 33.07 7.07 -30.51
N LYS A 86 33.19 8.23 -31.17
CA LYS A 86 34.20 9.22 -30.84
C LYS A 86 33.71 10.02 -29.63
N GLN A 87 34.20 9.68 -28.44
CA GLN A 87 34.00 10.52 -27.26
C GLN A 87 34.85 11.79 -27.40
N GLU A 88 34.22 12.86 -27.87
CA GLU A 88 34.81 14.19 -27.90
C GLU A 88 34.89 14.71 -26.45
N GLN A 89 36.10 14.80 -25.92
CA GLN A 89 36.36 15.22 -24.54
C GLN A 89 36.19 16.75 -24.46
N ARG A 90 34.94 17.20 -24.28
CA ARG A 90 34.59 18.62 -24.14
C ARG A 90 35.04 19.17 -22.78
N GLU A 91 35.50 20.41 -22.78
CA GLU A 91 35.85 21.15 -21.56
C GLU A 91 34.64 21.28 -20.62
N PRO A 92 34.82 21.18 -19.29
CA PRO A 92 33.71 21.07 -18.32
C PRO A 92 32.77 22.29 -18.28
N GLU A 93 33.22 23.45 -18.78
CA GLU A 93 32.42 24.67 -18.87
C GLU A 93 31.35 24.60 -19.98
N ASN A 94 31.66 23.95 -21.12
CA ASN A 94 30.78 23.90 -22.29
C ASN A 94 29.78 22.72 -22.27
N ALA A 95 29.92 21.80 -21.31
CA ALA A 95 29.09 20.60 -21.18
C ALA A 95 27.59 20.89 -20.91
N LYS A 96 27.27 22.07 -20.34
CA LYS A 96 25.87 22.46 -20.05
C LYS A 96 25.15 23.06 -21.25
N THR A 97 25.89 23.61 -22.20
CA THR A 97 25.34 24.35 -23.36
C THR A 97 25.11 23.44 -24.56
N ASP A 98 25.95 22.42 -24.69
CA ASP A 98 25.94 21.49 -25.83
C ASP A 98 25.25 20.15 -25.53
N ALA A 99 24.73 20.01 -24.30
CA ALA A 99 23.77 18.96 -24.03
C ALA A 99 22.52 19.22 -24.88
N PRO A 100 22.02 18.22 -25.64
CA PRO A 100 20.78 18.40 -26.38
C PRO A 100 19.72 18.85 -25.38
N ALA A 101 19.06 19.97 -25.70
CA ALA A 101 18.05 20.54 -24.83
C ALA A 101 17.03 19.44 -24.49
N ALA A 102 16.74 19.28 -23.19
CA ALA A 102 15.73 18.32 -22.75
C ALA A 102 14.46 18.56 -23.58
N PRO A 103 13.83 17.50 -24.14
CA PRO A 103 12.70 17.67 -25.03
C PRO A 103 11.61 18.48 -24.32
N THR A 104 11.38 19.70 -24.82
CA THR A 104 10.36 20.56 -24.26
C THR A 104 9.00 20.07 -24.75
N ARG A 105 8.06 20.04 -23.83
CA ARG A 105 6.69 19.60 -24.12
C ARG A 105 6.03 20.60 -25.10
N THR A 106 5.45 20.09 -26.17
CA THR A 106 4.61 20.93 -27.07
C THR A 106 3.32 21.32 -26.34
N ALA A 107 2.85 22.55 -26.53
CA ALA A 107 1.69 23.10 -25.80
C ALA A 107 0.43 22.23 -25.88
N ASP A 108 0.30 21.40 -26.93
CA ASP A 108 -0.88 20.58 -27.21
C ASP A 108 -0.87 19.19 -26.56
N THR A 109 0.25 18.74 -25.98
CA THR A 109 0.26 17.42 -25.30
C THR A 109 -0.48 17.55 -23.98
N ARG A 110 -1.58 16.82 -23.78
CA ARG A 110 -2.39 16.87 -22.54
C ARG A 110 -1.66 16.14 -21.41
N LEU A 111 -1.41 16.80 -20.28
CA LEU A 111 -1.05 16.10 -19.04
C LEU A 111 -2.26 15.28 -18.61
N ALA A 112 -2.07 13.99 -18.37
CA ALA A 112 -2.99 13.28 -17.51
C ALA A 112 -2.99 14.01 -16.16
N ALA A 113 -4.15 14.48 -15.72
CA ALA A 113 -4.28 15.03 -14.38
C ALA A 113 -3.77 13.96 -13.42
N VAL A 114 -2.82 14.31 -12.55
CA VAL A 114 -2.28 13.39 -11.54
C VAL A 114 -3.40 12.86 -10.63
N ASP A 115 -4.50 13.60 -10.52
CA ASP A 115 -5.76 13.23 -9.84
C ASP A 115 -6.63 12.19 -10.57
N ALA A 116 -6.35 11.88 -11.84
CA ALA A 116 -7.18 10.98 -12.65
C ALA A 116 -6.58 9.57 -12.83
N MET A 117 -5.35 9.36 -12.35
CA MET A 117 -4.87 7.99 -12.14
C MET A 117 -5.49 7.50 -10.83
N PRO A 118 -6.15 6.33 -10.80
CA PRO A 118 -6.41 5.70 -9.52
C PRO A 118 -5.05 5.39 -8.90
N LEU A 119 -4.56 6.31 -8.05
CA LEU A 119 -3.54 5.99 -7.08
C LEU A 119 -4.00 4.70 -6.43
N ARG A 120 -3.12 3.71 -6.42
CA ARG A 120 -3.31 2.49 -5.63
C ARG A 120 -3.77 2.98 -4.26
N ALA A 121 -4.99 2.62 -3.85
CA ALA A 121 -5.63 3.14 -2.64
C ALA A 121 -4.57 3.28 -1.57
N ASP A 122 -4.40 4.51 -1.04
CA ASP A 122 -3.33 4.89 -0.12
C ASP A 122 -3.07 3.74 0.86
N THR A 123 -2.09 2.90 0.55
CA THR A 123 -1.55 1.98 1.52
C THR A 123 -0.86 2.92 2.47
N ALA A 124 -1.49 3.11 3.63
CA ALA A 124 -1.11 4.06 4.63
C ALA A 124 0.40 4.23 4.70
N ASP A 125 0.85 5.46 4.52
CA ASP A 125 2.20 5.84 4.91
C ASP A 125 2.35 5.42 6.38
N PRO A 126 3.25 4.49 6.74
CA PRO A 126 3.33 3.96 8.09
C PRO A 126 3.59 5.07 9.12
N VAL A 127 4.24 6.15 8.69
CA VAL A 127 4.49 7.35 9.50
C VAL A 127 3.20 8.12 9.83
N LYS A 128 2.22 8.13 8.92
CA LYS A 128 0.94 8.83 9.11
C LYS A 128 0.00 8.01 10.00
N GLU A 129 -0.03 6.70 9.84
CA GLU A 129 -0.78 5.78 10.72
C GLU A 129 -0.25 5.80 12.15
N GLU A 130 1.07 5.82 12.35
CA GLU A 130 1.67 5.92 13.69
C GLU A 130 1.33 7.26 14.36
N ALA A 131 1.31 8.36 13.60
CA ALA A 131 0.93 9.68 14.11
C ALA A 131 -0.55 9.76 14.49
N GLU A 132 -1.44 9.21 13.66
CA GLU A 132 -2.88 9.16 13.95
C GLU A 132 -3.21 8.21 15.11
N ALA A 133 -2.51 7.06 15.21
CA ALA A 133 -2.65 6.14 16.33
C ALA A 133 -2.14 6.74 17.66
N ALA A 134 -1.06 7.52 17.62
CA ALA A 134 -0.57 8.25 18.79
C ALA A 134 -1.54 9.37 19.23
N ALA A 135 -2.13 10.09 18.27
CA ALA A 135 -3.14 11.11 18.55
C ALA A 135 -4.41 10.52 19.16
N ALA A 136 -4.91 9.40 18.61
CA ALA A 136 -6.09 8.71 19.12
C ALA A 136 -5.88 8.16 20.55
N LYS A 137 -4.68 7.62 20.84
CA LYS A 137 -4.33 7.17 22.21
C LYS A 137 -4.24 8.34 23.19
N ALA A 138 -3.70 9.48 22.77
CA ALA A 138 -3.61 10.68 23.61
C ALA A 138 -5.01 11.28 23.91
N GLU A 139 -5.93 11.24 22.95
CA GLU A 139 -7.30 11.72 23.14
C GLU A 139 -8.11 10.77 24.04
N ALA A 140 -7.97 9.45 23.85
CA ALA A 140 -8.59 8.45 24.72
C ALA A 140 -8.11 8.58 26.18
N ALA A 141 -6.80 8.80 26.40
CA ALA A 141 -6.25 9.00 27.74
C ALA A 141 -6.78 10.29 28.41
N LYS A 142 -6.97 11.37 27.64
CA LYS A 142 -7.58 12.61 28.17
C LYS A 142 -9.05 12.40 28.53
N ALA A 143 -9.82 11.73 27.67
CA ALA A 143 -11.22 11.44 27.92
C ALA A 143 -11.43 10.52 29.14
N GLU A 144 -10.53 9.54 29.35
CA GLU A 144 -10.56 8.68 30.54
C GLU A 144 -10.18 9.45 31.81
N ALA A 145 -9.17 10.32 31.75
CA ALA A 145 -8.78 11.17 32.87
C ALA A 145 -9.91 12.15 33.28
N GLU A 146 -10.63 12.73 32.32
CA GLU A 146 -11.78 13.60 32.60
C GLU A 146 -12.96 12.82 33.22
N LYS A 147 -13.25 11.61 32.74
CA LYS A 147 -14.27 10.74 33.36
C LYS A 147 -13.88 10.34 34.78
N ALA A 148 -12.62 10.01 35.02
CA ALA A 148 -12.12 9.69 36.36
C ALA A 148 -12.16 10.90 37.31
N ALA A 149 -11.86 12.10 36.81
CA ALA A 149 -11.98 13.34 37.58
C ALA A 149 -13.45 13.69 37.91
N ALA A 150 -14.36 13.52 36.94
CA ALA A 150 -15.79 13.74 37.14
C ALA A 150 -16.38 12.74 38.15
N ALA A 151 -15.97 11.47 38.10
CA ALA A 151 -16.40 10.46 39.07
C ALA A 151 -15.91 10.79 40.49
N LYS A 152 -14.64 11.19 40.65
CA LYS A 152 -14.09 11.62 41.96
C LYS A 152 -14.79 12.88 42.49
N ALA A 153 -15.12 13.83 41.62
CA ALA A 153 -15.87 15.03 42.01
C ALA A 153 -17.32 14.71 42.44
N ALA A 154 -17.97 13.76 41.77
CA ALA A 154 -19.31 13.29 42.15
C ALA A 154 -19.30 12.55 43.49
N GLU A 155 -18.31 11.68 43.72
CA GLU A 155 -18.16 10.95 44.98
C GLU A 155 -17.85 11.90 46.15
N ALA A 156 -17.03 12.94 45.92
CA ALA A 156 -16.75 13.96 46.93
C ALA A 156 -18.00 14.79 47.29
N LYS A 157 -18.84 15.14 46.30
CA LYS A 157 -20.11 15.83 46.55
C LYS A 157 -21.10 14.94 47.31
N ALA A 158 -21.21 13.67 46.95
CA ALA A 158 -22.06 12.73 47.67
C ALA A 158 -21.62 12.54 49.14
N LYS A 159 -20.32 12.41 49.40
CA LYS A 159 -19.79 12.33 50.77
C LYS A 159 -20.01 13.62 51.57
N ALA A 160 -19.92 14.79 50.92
CA ALA A 160 -20.20 16.09 51.55
C ALA A 160 -21.68 16.23 51.93
N GLU A 161 -22.61 15.82 51.07
CA GLU A 161 -24.05 15.86 51.38
C GLU A 161 -24.45 14.88 52.49
N VAL A 162 -23.87 13.67 52.52
CA VAL A 162 -24.12 12.71 53.60
C VAL A 162 -23.60 13.25 54.94
N LYS A 163 -22.41 13.86 54.94
CA LYS A 163 -21.85 14.49 56.15
C LYS A 163 -22.69 15.69 56.61
N ALA A 164 -23.18 16.52 55.69
CA ALA A 164 -24.05 17.65 56.02
C ALA A 164 -25.41 17.22 56.61
N LYS A 165 -26.00 16.13 56.10
CA LYS A 165 -27.24 15.55 56.66
C LYS A 165 -27.00 14.93 58.03
N ALA A 166 -25.85 14.30 58.25
CA ALA A 166 -25.47 13.74 59.55
C ALA A 166 -25.26 14.85 60.61
N ASP A 167 -24.57 15.94 60.26
CA ASP A 167 -24.38 17.10 61.15
C ASP A 167 -25.70 17.82 61.46
N ALA A 168 -26.61 17.92 60.48
CA ALA A 168 -27.94 18.49 60.69
C ALA A 168 -28.83 17.64 61.61
N ALA A 169 -28.75 16.31 61.50
CA ALA A 169 -29.45 15.39 62.39
C ALA A 169 -28.89 15.46 63.83
N ALA A 170 -27.57 15.55 63.99
CA ALA A 170 -26.93 15.67 65.31
C ALA A 170 -27.30 17.00 66.01
N LYS A 171 -27.41 18.11 65.27
CA LYS A 171 -27.88 19.39 65.84
C LYS A 171 -29.37 19.40 66.17
N ALA A 172 -30.19 18.64 65.42
CA ALA A 172 -31.62 18.52 65.71
C ALA A 172 -31.91 17.64 66.95
N GLU A 173 -31.05 16.67 67.26
CA GLU A 173 -31.11 15.92 68.52
C GLU A 173 -30.61 16.74 69.72
N ALA A 174 -29.52 17.50 69.55
CA ALA A 174 -28.97 18.33 70.62
C ALA A 174 -29.87 19.50 71.05
N ALA A 175 -30.83 19.92 70.21
CA ALA A 175 -31.81 20.96 70.53
C ALA A 175 -33.10 20.41 71.19
N LYS A 176 -33.21 19.09 71.38
CA LYS A 176 -34.35 18.43 72.04
C LYS A 176 -34.04 17.90 73.45
N ALA A 177 -32.84 18.18 73.98
CA ALA A 177 -32.46 17.99 75.38
C ALA A 177 -32.39 19.35 76.07
#